data_AF-A0A7C2FX08-F1
#
_entry.id   AF-A0A7C2FX08-F1
#
_cell.length_a   1.000
_cell.length_b   1.000
_cell.length_c   1.000
_cell.angle_alpha   90.00
_cell.angle_beta   90.00
_cell.angle_gamma   90.00
#
_symmetry.space_group_name_H-M   'P 1'
#
loop_
_entity.id
_entity.type
_entity.pdbx_description
1 polymer ?
#
loop_
_entity_poly.entity_id
_entity_poly.type
_entity_poly.pdbx_seq_one_letter_code
_entity_poly.pdbx_strand_id
1 'polypeptide(L)'
;FARAIMTTDTLSKEARAEAGRIRVGGCAKGVGMVSPDLATMLAFLTTDARVAPEHLRALARATLEPRFEALTVDGCRSTNDTVLVFASGAAGGDPVEPGTRAWSALEEAFVRAGSSLVAQLARLGAYAAGSPTREQFEVKVMDLAGVAGAGGG
;
A
#
# COMPACT_ATOMS: atom_id res chain seq x y z
N PHE A 1 -2.17 -14.75 2.81
CA PHE A 1 -2.28 -13.54 3.66
C PHE A 1 -3.57 -12.77 3.37
N ALA A 2 -3.83 -12.31 2.13
CA ALA A 2 -5.00 -11.50 1.81
C ALA A 2 -6.35 -12.09 2.26
N ARG A 3 -6.58 -13.40 2.07
CA ARG A 3 -7.80 -14.08 2.56
C ARG A 3 -7.95 -14.11 4.08
N ALA A 4 -6.85 -14.06 4.83
CA ALA A 4 -6.85 -14.17 6.28
C ALA A 4 -7.15 -12.84 6.98
N ILE A 5 -6.93 -11.70 6.30
CA ILE A 5 -7.22 -10.36 6.82
C ILE A 5 -8.64 -9.86 6.46
N MET A 6 -9.38 -10.64 5.66
CA MET A 6 -10.76 -10.33 5.28
C MET A 6 -11.69 -10.39 6.48
N THR A 7 -12.66 -9.48 6.53
CA THR A 7 -13.75 -9.54 7.51
C THR A 7 -15.10 -9.66 6.81
N THR A 8 -15.70 -8.55 6.40
CA THR A 8 -16.94 -8.49 5.62
C THR A 8 -16.69 -8.54 4.12
N ASP A 9 -15.43 -8.62 3.72
CA ASP A 9 -15.01 -8.76 2.33
C ASP A 9 -15.60 -10.02 1.69
N THR A 10 -16.19 -9.88 0.50
CA THR A 10 -16.69 -11.01 -0.28
C THR A 10 -15.65 -11.60 -1.22
N LEU A 11 -14.60 -10.83 -1.56
CA LEU A 11 -13.45 -11.27 -2.35
C LEU A 11 -12.14 -10.70 -1.79
N SER A 12 -11.07 -11.49 -1.90
CA SER A 12 -9.71 -11.07 -1.57
C SER A 12 -9.19 -10.03 -2.56
N LYS A 13 -8.41 -9.07 -2.06
CA LYS A 13 -7.83 -7.99 -2.87
C LYS A 13 -6.32 -8.09 -2.84
N GLU A 14 -5.71 -8.26 -4.01
CA GLU A 14 -4.28 -8.50 -4.16
C GLU A 14 -3.74 -7.71 -5.36
N ALA A 15 -2.53 -7.18 -5.23
CA ALA A 15 -1.85 -6.47 -6.30
C ALA A 15 -0.42 -6.96 -6.44
N ARG A 16 0.02 -7.07 -7.70
CA ARG A 16 1.41 -7.25 -8.07
C ARG A 16 1.73 -6.27 -9.19
N ALA A 17 2.82 -5.55 -9.05
CA ALA A 17 3.35 -4.67 -10.06
C ALA A 17 4.86 -4.86 -10.17
N GLU A 18 5.38 -4.81 -11.39
CA GLU A 18 6.80 -4.89 -11.67
C GLU A 18 7.19 -3.72 -12.57
N ALA A 19 8.39 -3.18 -12.35
CA ALA A 19 8.97 -2.09 -13.13
C ALA A 19 10.48 -2.29 -13.21
N GLY A 20 10.99 -2.62 -14.39
CA GLY A 20 12.40 -3.03 -14.51
C GLY A 20 12.71 -4.24 -13.61
N ARG A 21 13.58 -4.06 -12.62
CA ARG A 21 13.94 -5.09 -11.62
C ARG A 21 13.19 -4.97 -10.29
N ILE A 22 12.36 -3.95 -10.14
CA ILE A 22 11.64 -3.67 -8.90
C ILE A 22 10.33 -4.45 -8.91
N ARG A 23 10.01 -5.12 -7.78
CA ARG A 23 8.71 -5.74 -7.57
C ARG A 23 8.00 -5.10 -6.39
N VAL A 24 6.71 -4.89 -6.56
CA VAL A 24 5.80 -4.43 -5.52
C VAL A 24 4.63 -5.41 -5.45
N GLY A 25 4.42 -5.98 -4.29
CA GLY A 25 3.24 -6.76 -3.94
C GLY A 25 2.36 -5.98 -2.98
N GLY A 26 1.09 -6.33 -2.91
CA GLY A 26 0.23 -5.79 -1.87
C GLY A 26 -1.10 -6.51 -1.75
N CYS A 27 -1.79 -6.25 -0.66
CA CYS A 27 -3.15 -6.70 -0.43
C CYS A 27 -3.90 -5.68 0.40
N ALA A 28 -5.23 -5.73 0.34
CA ALA A 28 -6.07 -4.86 1.15
C ALA A 28 -7.30 -5.61 1.65
N LYS A 29 -7.88 -5.09 2.73
CA LYS A 29 -9.20 -5.51 3.25
C LYS A 29 -10.09 -4.29 3.47
N GLY A 30 -11.39 -4.52 3.46
CA GLY A 30 -12.44 -3.51 3.53
C GLY A 30 -13.31 -3.51 2.27
N VAL A 31 -14.62 -3.38 2.41
CA VAL A 31 -15.60 -3.36 1.29
C VAL A 31 -16.74 -2.35 1.52
N GLY A 32 -16.51 -1.33 2.36
CA GLY A 32 -17.51 -0.34 2.71
C GLY A 32 -17.81 -0.27 4.20
N MET A 33 -18.04 0.95 4.67
CA MET A 33 -18.46 1.23 6.05
C MET A 33 -19.97 1.06 6.20
N VAL A 34 -20.43 -0.20 6.29
CA VAL A 34 -21.83 -0.46 6.69
C VAL A 34 -22.10 0.12 8.09
N SER A 35 -21.05 0.35 8.89
CA SER A 35 -21.07 1.11 10.13
C SER A 35 -19.78 1.95 10.25
N PRO A 36 -19.85 3.29 10.29
CA PRO A 36 -18.69 4.19 10.34
C PRO A 36 -17.71 3.88 11.49
N ASP A 37 -18.23 3.39 12.61
CA ASP A 37 -17.45 3.13 13.83
C ASP A 37 -16.73 1.77 13.85
N LEU A 38 -17.00 0.89 12.87
CA LEU A 38 -16.44 -0.47 12.80
C LEU A 38 -15.74 -0.79 11.48
N ALA A 39 -15.80 0.12 10.52
CA ALA A 39 -15.16 -0.07 9.24
C ALA A 39 -13.69 0.33 9.35
N THR A 40 -12.81 -0.46 8.72
CA THR A 40 -11.39 -0.14 8.71
C THR A 40 -10.81 -0.69 7.42
N MET A 41 -10.25 0.19 6.60
CA MET A 41 -9.43 -0.17 5.46
C MET A 41 -8.01 -0.42 5.95
N LEU A 42 -7.48 -1.61 5.67
CA LEU A 42 -6.07 -1.91 5.87
C LEU A 42 -5.48 -2.29 4.52
N ALA A 43 -4.39 -1.62 4.14
CA ALA A 43 -3.60 -1.97 2.97
C ALA A 43 -2.16 -2.26 3.38
N PHE A 44 -1.60 -3.32 2.82
CA PHE A 44 -0.24 -3.76 3.05
C PHE A 44 0.47 -3.81 1.70
N LEU A 45 1.58 -3.10 1.56
CA LEU A 45 2.42 -3.15 0.36
C LEU A 45 3.83 -3.56 0.75
N THR A 46 4.45 -4.37 -0.10
CA THR A 46 5.80 -4.91 0.11
C THR A 46 6.64 -4.69 -1.14
N THR A 47 7.90 -4.31 -1.00
CA THR A 47 8.87 -4.28 -2.08
C THR A 47 10.15 -5.02 -1.73
N ASP A 48 10.78 -5.60 -2.75
CA ASP A 48 12.12 -6.18 -2.67
C ASP A 48 13.23 -5.14 -2.88
N ALA A 49 12.89 -3.90 -3.23
CA ALA A 49 13.84 -2.80 -3.39
C ALA A 49 14.59 -2.48 -2.09
N ARG A 50 15.88 -2.19 -2.22
CA ARG A 50 16.70 -1.63 -1.14
C ARG A 50 16.55 -0.11 -1.16
N VAL A 51 15.77 0.46 -0.26
CA VAL A 51 15.45 1.90 -0.22
C VAL A 51 15.50 2.38 1.22
N ALA A 52 16.04 3.58 1.44
CA ALA A 52 16.12 4.16 2.77
C ALA A 52 14.69 4.43 3.32
N PRO A 53 14.43 4.20 4.63
CA PRO A 53 13.09 4.34 5.21
C PRO A 53 12.45 5.73 4.98
N GLU A 54 13.24 6.79 5.02
CA GLU A 54 12.82 8.17 4.77
C GLU A 54 12.37 8.38 3.32
N HIS A 55 13.12 7.84 2.35
CA HIS A 55 12.76 7.88 0.95
C HIS A 55 11.50 7.05 0.68
N LEU A 56 11.43 5.85 1.25
CA LEU A 56 10.24 5.00 1.12
C LEU A 56 8.99 5.67 1.71
N ARG A 57 9.13 6.40 2.82
CA ARG A 57 8.02 7.17 3.41
C ARG A 57 7.56 8.31 2.51
N ALA A 58 8.50 9.09 1.97
CA ALA A 58 8.19 10.17 1.04
C ALA A 58 7.50 9.63 -0.23
N LEU A 59 8.03 8.53 -0.79
CA LEU A 59 7.48 7.83 -1.93
C LEU A 59 6.06 7.33 -1.67
N ALA A 60 5.86 6.62 -0.55
CA ALA A 60 4.57 6.05 -0.21
C ALA A 60 3.52 7.14 0.00
N ARG A 61 3.89 8.28 0.60
CA ARG A 61 3.01 9.46 0.66
C ARG A 61 2.68 9.97 -0.74
N ALA A 62 3.69 10.29 -1.56
CA ALA A 62 3.46 10.84 -2.89
C ALA A 62 2.65 9.92 -3.83
N THR A 63 2.80 8.59 -3.69
CA THR A 63 2.20 7.61 -4.61
C THR A 63 0.96 6.93 -4.05
N LEU A 64 0.88 6.60 -2.77
CA LEU A 64 -0.26 5.87 -2.23
C LEU A 64 -1.30 6.83 -1.65
N GLU A 65 -0.87 7.93 -1.03
CA GLU A 65 -1.76 8.85 -0.33
C GLU A 65 -2.92 9.32 -1.24
N PRO A 66 -2.68 10.02 -2.36
CA PRO A 66 -3.77 10.51 -3.21
C PRO A 66 -4.67 9.40 -3.80
N ARG A 67 -4.19 8.15 -3.85
CA ARG A 67 -4.95 7.02 -4.40
C ARG A 67 -5.95 6.46 -3.40
N PHE A 68 -5.53 6.28 -2.15
CA PHE A 68 -6.41 5.84 -1.08
C PHE A 68 -7.31 6.97 -0.58
N GLU A 69 -6.91 8.24 -0.72
CA GLU A 69 -7.76 9.41 -0.44
C GLU A 69 -8.93 9.54 -1.43
N ALA A 70 -8.75 9.07 -2.66
CA ALA A 70 -9.80 9.09 -3.67
C ALA A 70 -10.95 8.09 -3.37
N LEU A 71 -10.74 7.17 -2.43
CA LEU A 71 -11.75 6.22 -1.97
C LEU A 71 -12.64 6.88 -0.91
N THR A 72 -13.89 7.19 -1.26
CA THR A 72 -14.89 7.64 -0.27
C THR A 72 -16.04 6.64 -0.18
N VAL A 73 -16.47 6.32 1.05
CA VAL A 73 -17.69 5.55 1.31
C VAL A 73 -18.67 6.43 2.02
N ASP A 74 -19.79 6.75 1.36
CA ASP A 74 -20.97 7.36 1.98
C ASP A 74 -20.70 8.64 2.80
N GLY A 75 -19.59 9.34 2.54
CA GLY A 75 -19.15 10.53 3.28
C GLY A 75 -18.77 10.29 4.75
N CYS A 76 -18.79 9.04 5.21
CA CYS A 76 -18.46 8.67 6.59
C CYS A 76 -17.02 8.16 6.66
N ARG A 77 -16.29 8.56 7.70
CA ARG A 77 -14.87 8.25 7.90
C ARG A 77 -14.70 7.05 8.83
N SER A 78 -13.72 6.20 8.55
CA SER A 78 -13.16 5.23 9.49
C SER A 78 -12.04 5.90 10.28
N THR A 79 -12.01 5.70 11.60
CA THR A 79 -10.97 6.29 12.46
C THR A 79 -9.62 5.56 12.37
N ASN A 80 -9.54 4.42 11.66
CA ASN A 80 -8.43 3.47 11.76
C ASN A 80 -7.79 3.10 10.40
N ASP A 81 -8.07 3.83 9.33
CA ASP A 81 -7.54 3.51 7.99
C ASP A 81 -6.01 3.62 7.94
N THR A 82 -5.36 2.51 7.58
CA THR A 82 -3.90 2.37 7.67
C THR A 82 -3.32 1.73 6.40
N VAL A 83 -2.26 2.35 5.88
CA VAL A 83 -1.41 1.77 4.82
C VAL A 83 -0.04 1.45 5.41
N LEU A 84 0.33 0.17 5.40
CA LEU A 84 1.64 -0.30 5.85
C LEU A 84 2.50 -0.63 4.63
N VAL A 85 3.71 -0.07 4.59
CA VAL A 85 4.68 -0.32 3.52
C VAL A 85 5.94 -0.94 4.10
N PHE A 86 6.38 -2.02 3.47
CA PHE A 86 7.56 -2.79 3.86
C PHE A 86 8.56 -2.85 2.71
N ALA A 87 9.84 -2.62 3.00
CA ALA A 87 10.93 -2.90 2.06
C ALA A 87 11.87 -3.93 2.69
N SER A 88 12.15 -4.99 1.93
CA SER A 88 13.02 -6.09 2.39
C SER A 88 14.46 -5.97 1.92
N GLY A 89 14.73 -5.20 0.85
CA GLY A 89 16.05 -5.18 0.22
C GLY A 89 16.47 -6.50 -0.46
N ALA A 90 15.57 -7.48 -0.55
CA ALA A 90 15.86 -8.82 -1.07
C ALA A 90 16.25 -8.85 -2.55
N ALA A 91 15.96 -7.80 -3.32
CA ALA A 91 16.42 -7.67 -4.70
C ALA A 91 17.95 -7.49 -4.81
N GLY A 92 18.61 -7.11 -3.72
CA GLY A 92 20.03 -6.78 -3.69
C GLY A 92 20.38 -5.54 -4.51
N GLY A 93 21.67 -5.31 -4.73
CA GLY A 93 22.20 -4.18 -5.49
C GLY A 93 22.31 -2.87 -4.70
N ASP A 94 22.56 -1.79 -5.44
CA ASP A 94 22.73 -0.46 -4.89
C ASP A 94 21.41 0.08 -4.32
N PRO A 95 21.44 0.92 -3.26
CA PRO A 95 20.27 1.62 -2.77
C PRO A 95 19.53 2.38 -3.88
N VAL A 96 18.21 2.30 -3.87
CA VAL A 96 17.33 3.03 -4.77
C VAL A 96 17.20 4.46 -4.23
N GLU A 97 17.80 5.40 -4.96
CA GLU A 97 17.86 6.82 -4.58
C GLU A 97 16.95 7.70 -5.44
N PRO A 98 16.32 8.75 -4.87
CA PRO A 98 15.53 9.72 -5.61
C PRO A 98 16.23 10.27 -6.86
N GLY A 99 15.47 10.40 -7.96
CA GLY A 99 15.98 10.91 -9.24
C GLY A 99 16.72 9.89 -10.11
N THR A 100 16.91 8.66 -9.64
CA THR A 100 17.48 7.57 -10.45
C THR A 100 16.44 6.86 -11.31
N ARG A 101 16.88 6.11 -12.32
CA ARG A 101 15.98 5.23 -13.10
C ARG A 101 15.30 4.17 -12.23
N ALA A 102 16.02 3.66 -11.23
CA ALA A 102 15.47 2.68 -10.29
C ALA A 102 14.36 3.29 -9.43
N TRP A 103 14.50 4.57 -9.06
CA TRP A 103 13.47 5.31 -8.35
C TRP A 103 12.21 5.51 -9.19
N SER A 104 12.33 5.95 -10.44
CA SER A 104 11.17 6.07 -11.33
C SER A 104 10.45 4.74 -11.55
N ALA A 105 11.21 3.63 -11.61
CA ALA A 105 10.62 2.30 -11.69
C ALA A 105 9.87 1.94 -10.38
N LEU A 106 10.45 2.24 -9.22
CA LEU A 106 9.82 2.02 -7.92
C LEU A 106 8.53 2.85 -7.78
N GLU A 107 8.55 4.13 -8.16
CA GLU A 107 7.36 4.98 -8.25
C GLU A 107 6.28 4.36 -9.11
N GLU A 108 6.62 3.96 -10.34
CA GLU A 108 5.69 3.37 -11.30
C GLU A 108 5.05 2.09 -10.76
N ALA A 109 5.84 1.23 -10.09
CA ALA A 109 5.34 0.00 -9.47
C ALA A 109 4.40 0.28 -8.30
N PHE A 110 4.73 1.24 -7.42
CA PHE A 110 3.86 1.67 -6.32
C PHE A 110 2.54 2.25 -6.82
N VAL A 111 2.61 3.10 -7.84
CA VAL A 111 1.44 3.67 -8.52
C VAL A 111 0.53 2.57 -9.04
N ARG A 112 1.07 1.60 -9.78
CA ARG A 112 0.29 0.49 -10.35
C ARG A 112 -0.33 -0.38 -9.25
N ALA A 113 0.44 -0.76 -8.24
CA ALA A 113 -0.05 -1.60 -7.16
C ALA A 113 -1.15 -0.91 -6.36
N GLY A 114 -0.93 0.35 -5.96
CA GLY A 114 -1.89 1.16 -5.22
C GLY A 114 -3.19 1.36 -6.01
N SER A 115 -3.10 1.76 -7.28
CA SER A 115 -4.28 1.93 -8.15
C SER A 115 -5.05 0.62 -8.36
N SER A 116 -4.37 -0.52 -8.45
CA SER A 116 -5.01 -1.83 -8.54
C SER A 116 -5.80 -2.17 -7.27
N LEU A 117 -5.22 -1.96 -6.08
CA LEU A 117 -5.91 -2.20 -4.81
C LEU A 117 -7.13 -1.30 -4.66
N VAL A 118 -6.99 -0.01 -4.98
CA VAL A 118 -8.08 0.98 -4.98
C VAL A 118 -9.21 0.56 -5.91
N ALA A 119 -8.91 0.11 -7.13
CA ALA A 119 -9.92 -0.36 -8.06
C ALA A 119 -10.65 -1.61 -7.55
N GLN A 120 -9.95 -2.52 -6.86
CA GLN A 120 -10.55 -3.71 -6.26
C GLN A 120 -11.43 -3.37 -5.05
N LEU A 121 -11.02 -2.41 -4.23
CA LEU A 121 -11.82 -1.86 -3.12
C LEU A 121 -13.12 -1.26 -3.66
N ALA A 122 -13.04 -0.44 -4.72
CA ALA A 122 -14.19 0.21 -5.36
C ALA A 122 -15.20 -0.78 -5.97
N ARG A 123 -14.73 -1.87 -6.58
CA ARG A 123 -15.61 -2.86 -7.22
C ARG A 123 -16.46 -3.66 -6.24
N LEU A 124 -16.04 -3.79 -4.98
CA LEU A 124 -16.63 -4.74 -4.03
C LEU A 124 -17.69 -4.15 -3.09
N GLY A 125 -17.95 -2.85 -3.21
CA GLY A 125 -19.04 -2.21 -2.48
C GLY A 125 -18.61 -0.89 -1.87
N ALA A 126 -19.47 0.09 -2.04
CA ALA A 126 -19.54 1.36 -1.31
C ALA A 126 -18.47 2.44 -1.58
N TYR A 127 -17.31 2.15 -2.18
CA TYR A 127 -16.37 3.25 -2.53
C TYR A 127 -16.74 3.93 -3.85
N ALA A 128 -17.18 5.18 -3.80
CA ALA A 128 -17.25 6.07 -4.95
C ALA A 128 -15.93 6.84 -5.11
N ALA A 129 -15.63 7.30 -6.33
CA ALA A 129 -14.58 8.29 -6.53
C ALA A 129 -15.07 9.63 -5.92
N GLY A 130 -14.42 10.09 -4.85
CA GLY A 130 -14.77 11.32 -4.13
C GLY A 130 -13.76 12.46 -4.30
N SER A 131 -14.11 13.66 -3.85
CA SER A 131 -13.14 14.77 -3.78
C SER A 131 -12.14 14.53 -2.64
N PRO A 132 -10.82 14.66 -2.87
CA PRO A 132 -9.81 14.44 -1.85
C PRO A 132 -9.98 15.45 -0.71
N THR A 133 -9.85 14.98 0.53
CA THR A 133 -10.00 15.77 1.74
C THR A 133 -8.71 15.59 2.54
N ARG A 134 -8.09 16.70 2.96
CA ARG A 134 -6.62 16.84 3.14
C ARG A 134 -5.95 16.02 4.28
N GLU A 135 -6.66 15.22 5.07
CA GLU A 135 -6.08 14.50 6.23
C GLU A 135 -6.81 13.16 6.52
N GLN A 136 -6.52 12.08 5.77
CA GLN A 136 -7.45 10.93 5.74
C GLN A 136 -6.92 9.50 6.00
N PHE A 137 -5.62 9.20 6.07
CA PHE A 137 -5.12 7.90 6.54
C PHE A 137 -3.65 7.95 6.95
N GLU A 138 -3.21 6.94 7.70
CA GLU A 138 -1.83 6.85 8.19
C GLU A 138 -0.98 5.94 7.30
N VAL A 139 0.09 6.49 6.72
CA VAL A 139 1.13 5.71 6.02
C VAL A 139 2.27 5.42 6.99
N LYS A 140 2.42 4.15 7.39
CA LYS A 140 3.57 3.69 8.19
C LYS A 140 4.52 2.90 7.31
N VAL A 141 5.79 3.24 7.42
CA VAL A 141 6.88 2.49 6.79
C VAL A 141 7.58 1.67 7.85
N MET A 142 7.75 0.39 7.58
CA MET A 142 8.54 -0.53 8.40
C MET A 142 9.69 -1.07 7.56
N ASP A 143 10.90 -0.95 8.11
CA ASP A 143 12.10 -1.53 7.52
C ASP A 143 12.22 -3.00 7.93
N LEU A 144 12.39 -3.89 6.94
CA LEU A 144 12.62 -5.32 7.17
C LEU A 144 14.08 -5.74 6.94
N ALA A 145 14.98 -4.81 6.59
CA ALA A 145 16.38 -5.10 6.27
C ALA A 145 17.17 -5.73 7.44
N GLY A 146 16.64 -5.72 8.66
CA GLY A 146 17.21 -6.40 9.84
C GLY A 146 16.74 -7.85 10.07
N VAL A 147 15.72 -8.34 9.36
CA VAL A 147 15.11 -9.67 9.64
C VAL A 147 15.84 -10.80 8.91
N ALA A 148 16.67 -10.48 7.92
CA ALA A 148 17.43 -11.47 7.12
C ALA A 148 18.73 -11.99 7.79
N GLY A 149 18.98 -11.66 9.06
CA GLY A 149 20.22 -12.00 9.79
C GLY A 149 20.17 -13.17 10.76
N ALA A 150 19.04 -13.86 10.92
CA ALA A 150 18.88 -14.96 11.89
C ALA A 150 18.64 -16.30 11.17
N GLY A 151 19.69 -16.85 10.58
CA GLY A 151 19.63 -18.13 9.86
C GLY A 151 21.01 -18.64 9.48
N GLY A 152 21.87 -18.83 10.48
CA GLY A 152 23.21 -19.38 10.29
C GLY A 152 23.83 -19.75 11.63
N GLY A 153 23.47 -20.93 12.14
CA GLY A 153 24.04 -21.60 13.30
C GLY A 153 23.79 -23.09 13.19
#